data_AF-A0A1S6QCH9-F1
#
_entry.id   AF-A0A1S6QCH9-F1
#
_cell.length_a   1.000
_cell.length_b   1.000
_cell.length_c   1.000
_cell.angle_alpha   90.00
_cell.angle_beta   90.00
_cell.angle_gamma   90.00
#
_symmetry.space_group_name_H-M   'P 1'
#
loop_
_entity.id
_entity.type
_entity.pdbx_description
1 polymer ?
#
loop_
_entity_poly.entity_id
_entity_poly.type
_entity_poly.pdbx_seq_one_letter_code
_entity_poly.pdbx_strand_id
1 'polypeptide(L)'
;MGFEIPEPFKWDESFRVFYENLDEQHKGLFNAIFDCAKSPGDAAALSHLDKVIVAHFANEEQMMTAKSYDGYKEHKTAHDDFVATLKGLKTPLSNDNLHYAKDWLVNHIKGIDFKYKGKLKRTYKNATTATAGNTAAILKTFLAAERVKKQFYNLKKPVITVLSLYYAKSQYCRTFFLPNSSITKSRVNLLGLHIQSR
;
A
#
# COMPACT_ATOMS: atom_id res chain seq x y z
N MET A 1 -27.56 -3.12 8.27
CA MET A 1 -27.20 -3.63 6.93
C MET A 1 -25.69 -3.74 6.92
N GLY A 2 -25.15 -4.95 6.74
CA GLY A 2 -23.71 -5.18 6.59
C GLY A 2 -23.21 -4.79 5.20
N PHE A 3 -21.90 -4.82 4.99
CA PHE A 3 -21.29 -4.61 3.68
C PHE A 3 -21.41 -5.88 2.81
N GLU A 4 -21.47 -5.71 1.50
CA GLU A 4 -21.54 -6.83 0.55
C GLU A 4 -20.27 -7.70 0.60
N ILE A 5 -20.47 -9.01 0.72
CA ILE A 5 -19.40 -10.01 0.66
C ILE A 5 -19.03 -10.21 -0.83
N PRO A 6 -17.78 -9.97 -1.24
CA PRO A 6 -17.39 -10.10 -2.64
C PRO A 6 -17.43 -11.57 -3.08
N GLU A 7 -17.85 -11.81 -4.31
CA GLU A 7 -17.78 -13.13 -4.97
C GLU A 7 -17.16 -13.00 -6.38
N PRO A 8 -16.03 -13.68 -6.67
CA PRO A 8 -15.27 -14.57 -5.79
C PRO A 8 -14.67 -13.82 -4.59
N PHE A 9 -14.59 -14.48 -3.44
CA PHE A 9 -14.08 -13.88 -2.19
C PHE A 9 -12.61 -13.47 -2.29
N LYS A 10 -12.37 -12.23 -2.70
CA LYS A 10 -11.05 -11.68 -2.99
C LYS A 10 -11.00 -10.22 -2.57
N TRP A 11 -9.83 -9.81 -2.08
CA TRP A 11 -9.57 -8.40 -1.80
C TRP A 11 -9.63 -7.56 -3.07
N ASP A 12 -10.21 -6.37 -2.95
CA ASP A 12 -10.23 -5.33 -3.97
C ASP A 12 -9.94 -3.94 -3.35
N GLU A 13 -9.78 -2.94 -4.21
CA GLU A 13 -9.39 -1.59 -3.81
C GLU A 13 -10.38 -0.89 -2.86
N SER A 14 -11.63 -1.34 -2.80
CA SER A 14 -12.63 -0.84 -1.85
C SER A 14 -12.31 -1.18 -0.40
N PHE A 15 -11.41 -2.13 -0.13
CA PHE A 15 -10.94 -2.52 1.20
C PHE A 15 -9.66 -1.79 1.65
N ARG A 16 -9.10 -0.91 0.81
CA ARG A 16 -7.83 -0.24 1.08
C ARG A 16 -7.87 0.64 2.33
N VAL A 17 -6.91 0.46 3.25
CA VAL A 17 -6.71 1.28 4.47
C VAL A 17 -5.58 2.31 4.35
N PHE A 18 -4.83 2.31 3.24
CA PHE A 18 -3.73 3.23 2.95
C PHE A 18 -2.51 3.07 3.85
N TYR A 19 -2.35 1.88 4.40
CA TYR A 19 -1.15 1.40 5.10
C TYR A 19 -0.69 0.14 4.37
N GLU A 20 0.38 0.27 3.57
CA GLU A 20 0.80 -0.79 2.64
C GLU A 20 0.96 -2.16 3.32
N ASN A 21 1.54 -2.19 4.53
CA ASN A 21 1.68 -3.44 5.28
C ASN A 21 0.33 -4.05 5.70
N LEU A 22 -0.64 -3.24 6.12
CA LEU A 22 -1.97 -3.72 6.50
C LEU A 22 -2.77 -4.15 5.26
N ASP A 23 -2.67 -3.38 4.17
CA ASP A 23 -3.31 -3.73 2.89
C ASP A 23 -2.78 -5.07 2.34
N GLU A 24 -1.47 -5.33 2.43
CA GLU A 24 -0.90 -6.64 2.07
C GLU A 24 -1.33 -7.77 3.01
N GLN A 25 -1.43 -7.50 4.31
CA GLN A 25 -1.94 -8.48 5.27
C GLN A 25 -3.41 -8.81 4.99
N HIS A 26 -4.27 -7.82 4.75
CA HIS A 26 -5.67 -8.01 4.37
C HIS A 26 -5.80 -8.92 3.16
N LYS A 27 -5.02 -8.69 2.09
CA LYS A 27 -5.00 -9.60 0.92
C LYS A 27 -4.70 -11.04 1.32
N GLY A 28 -3.74 -11.24 2.23
CA GLY A 28 -3.41 -12.54 2.80
C GLY A 28 -4.60 -13.19 3.54
N LEU A 29 -5.37 -12.41 4.30
CA LEU A 29 -6.56 -12.91 4.99
C LEU A 29 -7.65 -13.37 4.02
N PHE A 30 -7.95 -12.56 3.00
CA PHE A 30 -8.91 -12.92 1.95
C PHE A 30 -8.52 -14.24 1.27
N ASN A 31 -7.24 -14.38 0.92
CA ASN A 31 -6.73 -15.59 0.29
C ASN A 31 -6.84 -16.81 1.22
N ALA A 32 -6.50 -16.69 2.50
CA ALA A 32 -6.56 -17.79 3.45
C ALA A 32 -8.00 -18.30 3.70
N ILE A 33 -8.98 -17.38 3.77
CA ILE A 33 -10.40 -17.75 3.87
C ILE A 33 -10.87 -18.40 2.57
N PHE A 34 -10.46 -17.88 1.41
CA PHE A 34 -10.77 -18.48 0.12
C PHE A 34 -10.21 -19.91 -0.02
N ASP A 35 -8.99 -20.16 0.44
CA ASP A 35 -8.36 -21.48 0.43
C ASP A 35 -9.11 -22.46 1.34
N CYS A 36 -9.54 -22.02 2.53
CA CYS A 36 -10.42 -22.79 3.40
C CYS A 36 -11.76 -23.13 2.74
N ALA A 37 -12.34 -22.20 1.97
CA ALA A 37 -13.59 -22.44 1.25
C ALA A 37 -13.42 -23.43 0.08
N LYS A 38 -12.25 -23.41 -0.58
CA LYS A 38 -11.90 -24.33 -1.66
C LYS A 38 -11.69 -25.77 -1.15
N SER A 39 -11.12 -25.92 0.04
CA SER A 39 -10.83 -27.21 0.66
C SER A 39 -11.27 -27.24 2.13
N PRO A 40 -12.58 -27.33 2.44
CA PRO A 40 -13.07 -27.21 3.82
C PRO A 40 -12.53 -28.26 4.80
N GLY A 41 -12.10 -29.42 4.30
CA GLY A 41 -11.49 -30.50 5.06
C GLY A 41 -9.98 -30.32 5.35
N ASP A 42 -9.33 -29.32 4.76
CA ASP A 42 -7.88 -29.14 4.86
C ASP A 42 -7.47 -28.46 6.18
N ALA A 43 -6.94 -29.26 7.11
CA ALA A 43 -6.47 -28.77 8.41
C ALA A 43 -5.26 -27.83 8.27
N ALA A 44 -4.45 -27.96 7.21
CA ALA A 44 -3.33 -27.05 6.96
C ALA A 44 -3.82 -25.67 6.51
N ALA A 45 -4.90 -25.62 5.70
CA ALA A 45 -5.54 -24.36 5.33
C ALA A 45 -6.12 -23.64 6.55
N LEU A 46 -6.83 -24.35 7.44
CA LEU A 46 -7.33 -23.77 8.68
C LEU A 46 -6.19 -23.30 9.61
N SER A 47 -5.11 -24.08 9.74
CA SER A 47 -3.93 -23.67 10.50
C SER A 47 -3.23 -22.46 9.89
N HIS A 48 -3.22 -22.33 8.56
CA HIS A 48 -2.68 -21.16 7.88
C HIS A 48 -3.54 -19.92 8.16
N LEU A 49 -4.87 -20.04 8.09
CA LEU A 49 -5.82 -18.97 8.40
C LEU A 49 -5.60 -18.41 9.82
N ASP A 50 -5.52 -19.29 10.82
CA ASP A 50 -5.26 -18.90 12.21
C ASP A 50 -3.95 -18.10 12.34
N LYS A 51 -2.86 -18.59 11.72
CA LYS A 51 -1.55 -17.92 11.75
C LYS A 51 -1.58 -16.54 11.12
N VAL A 52 -2.19 -16.37 9.95
CA VAL A 52 -2.21 -15.07 9.26
C VAL A 52 -3.10 -14.05 9.97
N ILE A 53 -4.22 -14.50 10.57
CA ILE A 53 -5.11 -13.64 11.37
C ILE A 53 -4.39 -13.14 12.61
N VAL A 54 -3.78 -14.03 13.40
CA VAL A 54 -3.06 -13.65 14.62
C VAL A 54 -1.89 -12.70 14.31
N ALA A 55 -1.15 -12.96 13.23
CA ALA A 55 -0.05 -12.11 12.82
C ALA A 55 -0.50 -10.72 12.35
N HIS A 56 -1.64 -10.64 11.66
CA HIS A 56 -2.23 -9.36 11.22
C HIS A 56 -2.70 -8.54 12.43
N PHE A 57 -3.54 -9.11 13.29
CA PHE A 57 -4.06 -8.41 14.47
C PHE A 57 -2.94 -7.92 15.39
N ALA A 58 -1.90 -8.73 15.62
CA ALA A 58 -0.75 -8.30 16.42
C ALA A 58 -0.03 -7.07 15.82
N ASN A 59 0.13 -7.02 14.49
CA ASN A 59 0.76 -5.88 13.81
C ASN A 59 -0.11 -4.63 13.91
N GLU A 60 -1.40 -4.76 13.62
CA GLU A 60 -2.35 -3.67 13.64
C GLU A 60 -2.54 -3.09 15.05
N GLU A 61 -2.66 -3.95 16.07
CA GLU A 61 -2.70 -3.56 17.48
C GLU A 61 -1.42 -2.83 17.90
N GLN A 62 -0.26 -3.27 17.42
CA GLN A 62 1.00 -2.56 17.65
C GLN A 62 0.98 -1.18 17.00
N MET A 63 0.44 -1.04 15.79
CA MET A 63 0.30 0.26 15.12
C MET A 63 -0.67 1.21 15.85
N MET A 64 -1.77 0.68 16.39
CA MET A 64 -2.76 1.41 17.20
C MET A 64 -2.18 1.89 18.52
N THR A 65 -1.55 0.99 19.28
CA THR A 65 -0.95 1.31 20.59
C THR A 65 0.21 2.29 20.47
N ALA A 66 1.05 2.17 19.43
CA ALA A 66 2.13 3.12 19.15
C ALA A 66 1.66 4.56 18.87
N LYS A 67 0.36 4.74 18.58
CA LYS A 67 -0.28 6.05 18.39
C LYS A 67 -1.29 6.40 19.46
N SER A 68 -1.41 5.59 20.52
CA SER A 68 -2.43 5.76 21.55
C SER A 68 -3.81 5.95 20.94
N TYR A 69 -4.15 5.14 19.93
CA TYR A 69 -5.41 5.28 19.21
C TYR A 69 -6.60 5.07 20.14
N ASP A 70 -7.48 6.08 20.24
CA ASP A 70 -8.60 6.10 21.19
C ASP A 70 -9.52 4.87 21.06
N GLY A 71 -9.72 4.36 19.84
CA GLY A 71 -10.60 3.21 19.57
C GLY A 71 -9.93 1.84 19.73
N TYR A 72 -8.72 1.77 20.30
CA TYR A 72 -7.96 0.53 20.42
C TYR A 72 -8.69 -0.53 21.23
N LYS A 73 -9.35 -0.15 22.33
CA LYS A 73 -9.96 -1.10 23.26
C LYS A 73 -11.10 -1.87 22.57
N GLU A 74 -12.02 -1.16 21.94
CA GLU A 74 -13.16 -1.76 21.25
C GLU A 74 -12.71 -2.58 20.04
N HIS A 75 -11.68 -2.09 19.33
CA HIS A 75 -11.07 -2.81 18.21
C HIS A 75 -10.48 -4.15 18.66
N LYS A 76 -9.67 -4.12 19.73
CA LYS A 76 -9.06 -5.33 20.30
C LYS A 76 -10.09 -6.34 20.77
N THR A 77 -11.20 -5.90 21.39
CA THR A 77 -12.28 -6.82 21.77
C THR A 77 -12.84 -7.56 20.55
N ALA A 78 -13.05 -6.88 19.42
CA ALA A 78 -13.51 -7.53 18.20
C ALA A 78 -12.50 -8.58 17.68
N HIS A 79 -11.19 -8.30 17.77
CA HIS A 79 -10.14 -9.27 17.43
C HIS A 79 -10.16 -10.49 18.35
N ASP A 80 -10.20 -10.26 19.66
CA ASP A 80 -10.16 -11.32 20.65
C ASP A 80 -11.36 -12.27 20.49
N ASP A 81 -12.56 -11.73 20.23
CA ASP A 81 -13.78 -12.51 19.97
C ASP A 81 -13.68 -13.34 18.67
N PHE A 82 -13.08 -12.77 17.62
CA PHE A 82 -12.89 -13.50 16.35
C PHE A 82 -11.88 -14.63 16.50
N VAL A 83 -10.75 -14.38 17.17
CA VAL A 83 -9.74 -15.41 17.46
C VAL A 83 -10.32 -16.51 18.35
N ALA A 84 -11.13 -16.16 19.36
CA ALA A 84 -11.82 -17.16 20.19
C ALA A 84 -12.74 -18.06 19.35
N THR A 85 -13.47 -17.47 18.39
CA THR A 85 -14.31 -18.22 17.46
C THR A 85 -13.48 -19.16 16.57
N LEU A 86 -12.40 -18.66 15.96
CA LEU A 86 -11.53 -19.45 15.09
C LEU A 86 -10.90 -20.65 15.82
N LYS A 87 -10.48 -20.48 17.07
CA LYS A 87 -9.92 -21.56 17.90
C LYS A 87 -10.89 -22.71 18.16
N GLY A 88 -12.19 -22.44 18.12
CA GLY A 88 -13.24 -23.45 18.27
C GLY A 88 -13.48 -24.28 17.00
N LEU A 89 -12.99 -23.83 15.85
CA LEU A 89 -13.26 -24.48 14.57
C LEU A 89 -12.44 -25.76 14.39
N LYS A 90 -13.05 -26.74 13.72
CA LYS A 90 -12.41 -27.99 13.30
C LYS A 90 -12.75 -28.26 11.86
N THR A 91 -11.86 -28.95 11.15
CA THR A 91 -12.16 -29.43 9.81
C THR A 91 -13.02 -30.71 9.88
N PRO A 92 -13.93 -30.91 8.91
CA PRO A 92 -14.27 -30.00 7.83
C PRO A 92 -15.06 -28.76 8.30
N LEU A 93 -14.73 -27.59 7.74
CA LEU A 93 -15.46 -26.36 8.02
C LEU A 93 -16.86 -26.42 7.40
N SER A 94 -17.89 -26.05 8.17
CA SER A 94 -19.25 -25.91 7.65
C SER A 94 -19.37 -24.65 6.77
N ASN A 95 -20.40 -24.61 5.93
CA ASN A 95 -20.73 -23.40 5.17
C ASN A 95 -21.02 -22.20 6.08
N ASP A 96 -21.61 -22.43 7.25
CA ASP A 96 -21.88 -21.38 8.23
C ASP A 96 -20.58 -20.80 8.82
N ASN A 97 -19.59 -21.66 9.10
CA ASN A 97 -18.27 -21.20 9.57
C ASN A 97 -17.56 -20.34 8.51
N LEU A 98 -17.63 -20.77 7.24
CA LEU A 98 -17.04 -20.04 6.12
C LEU A 98 -17.77 -18.71 5.88
N HIS A 99 -19.10 -18.73 5.90
CA HIS A 99 -19.91 -17.51 5.78
C HIS A 99 -19.60 -16.53 6.91
N TYR A 100 -19.55 -17.00 8.15
CA TYR A 100 -19.18 -16.19 9.31
C TYR A 100 -17.80 -15.53 9.13
N ALA A 101 -16.78 -16.30 8.72
CA ALA A 101 -15.45 -15.75 8.51
C ALA A 101 -15.42 -14.68 7.39
N LYS A 102 -16.12 -14.93 6.28
CA LYS A 102 -16.25 -13.97 5.17
C LYS A 102 -16.95 -12.69 5.60
N ASP A 103 -18.12 -12.83 6.22
CA ASP A 103 -18.95 -11.70 6.69
C ASP A 103 -18.21 -10.88 7.74
N TRP A 104 -17.60 -11.54 8.72
CA TRP A 104 -16.84 -10.89 9.77
C TRP A 104 -15.70 -10.05 9.20
N LEU A 105 -14.86 -10.63 8.31
CA LEU A 105 -13.71 -9.91 7.75
C LEU A 105 -14.14 -8.66 6.97
N VAL A 106 -15.17 -8.79 6.15
CA VAL A 106 -15.67 -7.69 5.32
C VAL A 106 -16.22 -6.55 6.18
N ASN A 107 -17.04 -6.88 7.18
CA ASN A 107 -17.61 -5.88 8.09
C ASN A 107 -16.57 -5.30 9.05
N HIS A 108 -15.58 -6.09 9.47
CA HIS A 108 -14.48 -5.62 10.30
C HIS A 108 -13.64 -4.57 9.57
N ILE A 109 -13.16 -4.88 8.37
CA ILE A 109 -12.34 -3.93 7.60
C ILE A 109 -13.10 -2.64 7.32
N LYS A 110 -14.32 -2.75 6.78
CA LYS A 110 -15.07 -1.56 6.36
C LYS A 110 -15.71 -0.80 7.53
N GLY A 111 -16.06 -1.48 8.63
CA GLY A 111 -16.77 -0.90 9.77
C GLY A 111 -15.89 -0.52 10.97
N ILE A 112 -14.73 -1.15 11.13
CA ILE A 112 -13.83 -0.97 12.26
C ILE A 112 -12.49 -0.40 11.77
N ASP A 113 -11.79 -1.06 10.85
CA ASP A 113 -10.44 -0.65 10.42
C ASP A 113 -10.44 0.70 9.74
N PHE A 114 -11.48 1.00 8.97
CA PHE A 114 -11.60 2.28 8.29
C PHE A 114 -11.62 3.46 9.26
N LYS A 115 -11.95 3.25 10.53
CA LYS A 115 -11.93 4.30 11.56
C LYS A 115 -10.52 4.77 11.89
N TYR A 116 -9.49 3.95 11.67
CA TYR A 116 -8.10 4.35 11.92
C TYR A 116 -7.40 4.95 10.69
N LYS A 117 -8.08 5.04 9.53
CA LYS A 117 -7.51 5.64 8.31
C LYS A 117 -6.95 7.03 8.60
N GLY A 118 -5.64 7.21 8.34
CA GLY A 118 -4.93 8.46 8.59
C GLY A 118 -4.55 8.74 10.05
N LYS A 119 -4.90 7.85 10.99
CA LYS A 119 -4.63 8.01 12.42
C LYS A 119 -3.42 7.20 12.92
N LEU A 120 -3.04 6.13 12.21
CA LEU A 120 -1.88 5.31 12.54
C LEU A 120 -0.59 5.83 11.92
N LYS A 121 0.56 5.42 12.48
CA LYS A 121 1.88 5.74 11.93
C LYS A 121 2.06 5.00 10.60
N ARG A 122 2.34 5.73 9.51
CA ARG A 122 2.75 5.09 8.25
C ARG A 122 4.14 4.47 8.44
N THR A 123 4.22 3.17 8.26
CA THR A 123 5.47 2.43 8.07
C THR A 123 5.95 2.71 6.66
N TYR A 124 6.77 3.75 6.50
CA TYR A 124 7.56 3.88 5.29
C TYR A 124 8.62 2.77 5.34
N LYS A 125 8.60 1.84 4.37
CA LYS A 125 9.81 1.09 4.06
C LYS A 125 10.82 2.14 3.63
N ASN A 126 11.68 2.56 4.56
CA ASN A 126 12.80 3.40 4.21
C ASN A 126 13.55 2.65 3.11
N ALA A 127 13.70 3.29 1.95
CA ALA A 127 14.63 2.85 0.91
C ALA A 127 16.08 3.09 1.39
N THR A 128 16.43 2.67 2.61
CA THR A 128 17.75 2.84 3.25
C THR A 128 18.52 1.52 3.33
N THR A 129 18.35 0.63 2.35
CA THR A 129 19.30 -0.47 2.08
C THR A 129 19.78 -0.50 0.64
N ALA A 130 19.64 0.61 -0.09
CA ALA A 130 20.50 0.92 -1.22
C ALA A 130 21.17 2.27 -0.93
N THR A 131 22.44 2.40 -1.31
CA THR A 131 23.22 3.65 -1.35
C THR A 131 23.95 4.12 -0.08
N ALA A 132 24.76 3.25 0.55
CA ALA A 132 26.05 3.72 1.09
C ALA A 132 27.10 3.87 -0.04
N GLY A 133 26.99 3.07 -1.10
CA GLY A 133 27.90 3.11 -2.25
C GLY A 133 27.56 4.12 -3.35
N ASN A 134 26.40 4.77 -3.30
CA ASN A 134 25.89 5.58 -4.44
C ASN A 134 25.75 7.08 -4.15
N THR A 135 26.04 7.53 -2.93
CA THR A 135 26.04 8.97 -2.60
C THR A 135 27.11 9.72 -3.40
N ALA A 136 28.31 9.14 -3.56
CA ALA A 136 29.36 9.71 -4.39
C ALA A 136 28.99 9.75 -5.88
N ALA A 137 28.27 8.74 -6.39
CA ALA A 137 27.82 8.69 -7.77
C ALA A 137 26.70 9.70 -8.04
N ILE A 138 25.72 9.80 -7.14
CA ILE A 138 24.64 10.78 -7.24
C ILE A 138 25.19 12.22 -7.13
N LEU A 139 26.12 12.47 -6.20
CA LEU A 139 26.76 13.78 -6.05
C LEU A 139 27.62 14.13 -7.27
N LYS A 140 28.36 13.16 -7.84
CA LYS A 140 29.12 13.37 -9.09
C LYS A 140 28.19 13.66 -10.27
N THR A 141 27.06 12.97 -10.39
CA THR A 141 26.08 13.24 -11.46
C THR A 141 25.42 14.61 -11.29
N PHE A 142 25.10 15.02 -10.06
CA PHE A 142 24.57 16.36 -9.77
C PHE A 142 25.60 17.46 -10.08
N LEU A 143 26.85 17.31 -9.62
CA LEU A 143 27.92 18.27 -9.89
C LEU A 143 28.28 18.33 -11.38
N ALA A 144 28.21 17.21 -12.11
CA ALA A 144 28.38 17.18 -13.56
C ALA A 144 27.24 17.94 -14.26
N ALA A 145 25.99 17.77 -13.82
CA ALA A 145 24.84 18.48 -14.35
C ALA A 145 24.95 20.00 -14.11
N GLU A 146 25.43 20.44 -12.95
CA GLU A 146 25.69 21.86 -12.67
C GLU A 146 26.85 22.43 -13.49
N ARG A 147 27.94 21.66 -13.68
CA ARG A 147 29.06 22.05 -14.56
C ARG A 147 28.61 22.26 -16.00
N VAL A 148 27.77 21.37 -16.52
CA VAL A 148 27.19 21.49 -17.86
C VAL A 148 26.31 22.75 -17.94
N LYS A 149 25.47 23.02 -16.94
CA LYS A 149 24.64 24.24 -16.89
C LYS A 149 25.47 25.52 -16.94
N LYS A 150 26.61 25.55 -16.24
CA LYS A 150 27.54 26.69 -16.24
C LYS A 150 28.30 26.86 -17.57
N GLN A 151 28.62 25.75 -18.25
CA GLN A 151 29.26 25.76 -19.57
C GLN A 151 28.31 26.26 -20.66
N PHE A 152 27.01 25.94 -20.58
CA PHE A 152 25.98 26.46 -21.49
C PHE A 152 25.67 27.95 -21.26
N TYR A 153 25.71 28.42 -20.01
CA TYR A 153 25.48 29.84 -19.69
C TYR A 153 26.54 30.76 -20.31
N ASN A 154 27.78 30.27 -20.47
CA ASN A 154 28.88 31.03 -21.07
C ASN A 154 28.92 30.99 -22.61
N LEU A 155 28.03 30.23 -23.28
CA LEU A 155 28.03 30.09 -24.74
C LEU A 155 27.06 31.03 -25.48
N LYS A 156 26.33 31.93 -24.78
CA LYS A 156 25.36 32.90 -25.35
C LYS A 156 24.45 32.30 -26.45
N LYS A 157 24.04 31.03 -26.34
CA LYS A 157 23.11 30.41 -27.29
C LYS A 157 21.66 30.61 -26.84
N PRO A 158 20.71 30.88 -27.76
CA PRO A 158 19.33 31.23 -27.41
C PRO A 158 18.63 30.10 -26.63
N VAL A 159 17.87 30.51 -25.62
CA VAL A 159 17.24 29.69 -24.55
C VAL A 159 16.39 28.52 -25.07
N ILE A 160 15.93 28.58 -26.32
CA ILE A 160 15.03 27.58 -26.93
C ILE A 160 15.74 26.24 -27.19
N THR A 161 17.06 26.21 -27.44
CA THR A 161 17.77 24.95 -27.72
C THR A 161 18.08 24.13 -26.46
N VAL A 162 18.11 24.77 -25.28
CA VAL A 162 18.50 24.12 -24.01
C VAL A 162 17.34 23.30 -23.41
N LEU A 163 16.09 23.76 -23.58
CA LEU A 163 14.90 23.05 -23.07
C LEU A 163 14.64 21.72 -23.80
N SER A 164 14.89 21.67 -25.11
CA SER A 164 14.69 20.44 -25.91
C SER A 164 15.64 19.31 -25.49
N LEU A 165 16.92 19.62 -25.22
CA LEU A 165 17.90 18.63 -24.78
C LEU A 165 17.69 18.16 -23.33
N TYR A 166 17.17 19.02 -22.46
CA TYR A 166 16.84 18.64 -21.08
C TYR A 166 15.62 17.71 -21.04
N TYR A 167 14.62 17.96 -21.89
CA TYR A 167 13.44 17.10 -22.01
C TYR A 167 13.76 15.73 -22.61
N ALA A 168 14.69 15.67 -23.58
CA ALA A 168 15.13 14.42 -24.19
C ALA A 168 15.91 13.50 -23.22
N LYS A 169 16.71 14.07 -22.29
CA LYS A 169 17.41 13.29 -21.24
C LYS A 169 16.51 12.89 -20.07
N SER A 170 15.50 13.70 -19.74
CA SER A 170 14.51 13.36 -18.71
C SER A 170 13.70 12.10 -19.07
N GLN A 171 13.42 11.89 -20.36
CA GLN A 171 12.72 10.69 -20.86
C GLN A 171 13.56 9.41 -20.66
N TYR A 172 14.89 9.49 -20.79
CA TYR A 172 15.79 8.35 -20.55
C TYR A 172 15.96 7.99 -19.07
N CYS A 173 15.81 8.94 -18.15
CA CYS A 173 15.80 8.62 -16.71
C CYS A 173 14.47 8.02 -16.22
N ARG A 174 13.38 8.14 -16.99
CA ARG A 174 12.07 7.58 -16.63
C ARG A 174 11.93 6.08 -16.94
N THR A 175 12.86 5.48 -17.68
CA THR A 175 12.80 4.07 -18.07
C THR A 175 13.61 3.13 -17.17
N PHE A 176 14.36 3.64 -16.19
CA PHE A 176 15.21 2.79 -15.33
C PHE A 176 14.67 2.55 -13.90
N PHE A 177 13.52 3.12 -13.54
CA PHE A 177 13.02 3.07 -12.15
C PHE A 177 11.50 2.96 -12.00
N LEU A 178 10.83 2.14 -12.81
CA LEU A 178 9.45 1.70 -12.52
C LEU A 178 9.24 0.25 -12.97
N PRO A 179 9.05 -0.73 -12.07
CA PRO A 179 8.35 -1.95 -12.43
C PRO A 179 6.84 -1.67 -12.38
N ASN A 180 6.21 -1.76 -13.54
CA ASN A 180 4.77 -1.98 -13.76
C ASN A 180 3.79 -1.36 -12.75
N SER A 181 3.23 -0.21 -13.10
CA SER A 181 1.82 0.07 -12.81
C SER A 181 1.26 1.09 -13.81
N SER A 182 0.05 0.80 -14.25
CA SER A 182 -0.69 1.40 -15.35
C SER A 182 -0.92 2.89 -15.12
N ILE A 183 -0.27 3.73 -15.92
CA ILE A 183 -0.49 5.18 -15.97
C ILE A 183 -1.82 5.44 -16.68
N THR A 184 -2.88 5.75 -15.95
CA THR A 184 -3.99 6.52 -16.51
C THR A 184 -3.54 7.98 -16.63
N LYS A 185 -3.47 8.45 -17.87
CA LYS A 185 -3.20 9.84 -18.23
C LYS A 185 -4.27 10.74 -17.62
N SER A 186 -3.92 11.53 -16.60
CA SER A 186 -4.61 12.80 -16.35
C SER A 186 -3.69 13.96 -16.75
N ARG A 187 -4.14 14.69 -17.78
CA ARG A 187 -3.55 15.92 -18.29
C ARG A 187 -3.40 16.94 -17.16
N VAL A 188 -2.17 17.39 -16.90
CA VAL A 188 -1.95 18.67 -16.23
C VAL A 188 -2.04 19.75 -17.30
N ASN A 189 -3.15 20.50 -17.31
CA ASN A 189 -3.28 21.73 -18.09
C ASN A 189 -2.35 22.78 -17.46
N LEU A 190 -1.35 23.23 -18.21
CA LEU A 190 -0.59 24.44 -17.90
C LEU A 190 -0.94 25.49 -18.96
N LEU A 191 -1.91 26.36 -18.64
CA LEU A 191 -2.31 27.49 -19.47
C LEU A 191 -2.32 28.73 -18.58
N GLY A 192 -1.52 29.74 -18.97
CA GLY A 192 -1.74 31.14 -18.58
C GLY A 192 -0.68 31.79 -17.68
N LEU A 193 0.55 31.96 -18.16
CA LEU A 193 1.40 33.09 -17.73
C LEU A 193 1.10 34.28 -18.64
N HIS A 194 0.31 35.22 -18.14
CA HIS A 194 -0.01 36.48 -18.81
C HIS A 194 1.17 37.45 -18.62
N ILE A 195 1.79 37.83 -19.74
CA ILE A 195 2.81 38.88 -19.83
C ILE A 195 2.05 40.21 -19.92
N GLN A 196 2.26 41.13 -18.98
CA GLN A 196 1.98 42.54 -19.18
C GLN A 196 3.29 43.29 -19.41
N SER A 197 3.38 43.91 -20.58
CA SER A 197 4.42 44.85 -20.99
C SER A 197 4.27 46.19 -20.27
N ARG A 198 5.38 46.72 -19.76
CA ARG A 198 5.74 48.14 -19.85
C ARG A 198 7.24 48.26 -20.04
#